data_AF-A0A972X7R1-F1
#
_entry.id   AF-A0A972X7R1-F1
#
_cell.length_a   1.000
_cell.length_b   1.000
_cell.length_c   1.000
_cell.angle_alpha   90.00
_cell.angle_beta   90.00
_cell.angle_gamma   90.00
#
_symmetry.space_group_name_H-M   'P 1'
#
loop_
_entity.id
_entity.type
_entity.pdbx_description
1 polymer ?
#
loop_
_entity_poly.entity_id
_entity_poly.type
_entity_poly.pdbx_seq_one_letter_code
_entity_poly.pdbx_strand_id
1 'polypeptide(L)'
;INIDTATNTLGGGTNGLGSAVTVNSGALLTLYGFGTNRTLSIGSLAGAGTVRSEGAGTQALSIGGDGTSTTFSGVIGQSPNGLLIAVTKVGAGALSLTGTSIYAGATEVSAGRLVVDGSILASSSVSVASGAELGGSGRVAAITGAGLVAPGNSPGILTAPSASLASGLDFAFEFTQGGAPTWSSAASSGNDVLRLTDATTPLVGTATSGNVFDIYFSATGETYIGGIFTDRNADFGSLLDAATFNYYARDAGGAFSYGGFNYASLAAADVTRSIVQVASADFAAGTVTNGYAMQFAVVPEPGSLALAGLGLAAAAAWLRRRT
;
A
#
# COMPACT_ATOMS: atom_id res chain seq x y z
N ILE A 1 19.04 -17.14 -14.09
CA ILE A 1 20.08 -16.39 -14.83
C ILE A 1 20.77 -15.47 -13.83
N ASN A 2 22.09 -15.63 -13.64
CA ASN A 2 22.88 -14.77 -12.76
C ASN A 2 23.71 -13.80 -13.60
N ILE A 3 23.65 -12.50 -13.29
CA ILE A 3 24.37 -11.44 -14.01
C ILE A 3 25.47 -10.92 -13.08
N ASP A 4 26.72 -11.33 -13.32
CA ASP A 4 27.86 -11.09 -12.41
C ASP A 4 28.86 -10.02 -12.89
N THR A 5 29.13 -9.89 -14.18
CA THR A 5 30.00 -8.83 -14.76
C THR A 5 29.68 -8.57 -16.24
N ALA A 6 29.97 -7.35 -16.72
CA ALA A 6 29.73 -6.80 -18.07
C ALA A 6 28.26 -6.85 -18.54
N THR A 7 27.90 -5.92 -19.43
CA THR A 7 26.56 -5.78 -20.02
C THR A 7 26.00 -7.12 -20.50
N ASN A 8 25.04 -7.70 -19.77
CA ASN A 8 24.29 -8.83 -20.28
C ASN A 8 23.04 -8.30 -20.99
N THR A 9 22.91 -8.66 -22.25
CA THR A 9 21.81 -8.23 -23.10
C THR A 9 20.75 -9.31 -23.13
N LEU A 10 19.57 -9.01 -22.58
CA LEU A 10 18.38 -9.82 -22.82
C LEU A 10 17.64 -9.24 -24.03
N GLY A 11 17.69 -9.98 -25.15
CA GLY A 11 16.97 -9.62 -26.37
C GLY A 11 15.49 -9.99 -26.27
N GLY A 12 14.62 -9.02 -26.52
CA GLY A 12 13.17 -9.21 -26.63
C GLY A 12 12.81 -9.96 -27.92
N GLY A 13 12.90 -11.28 -27.89
CA GLY A 13 12.02 -12.16 -28.65
C GLY A 13 10.75 -12.40 -27.82
N THR A 14 9.68 -12.96 -28.40
CA THR A 14 8.42 -13.35 -27.70
C THR A 14 8.62 -14.46 -26.66
N ASN A 15 9.88 -14.75 -26.30
CA ASN A 15 10.30 -15.77 -25.36
C ASN A 15 10.37 -15.13 -23.98
N GLY A 16 9.32 -15.29 -23.18
CA GLY A 16 9.44 -15.12 -21.75
C GLY A 16 10.55 -16.05 -21.26
N LEU A 17 11.52 -15.53 -20.52
CA LEU A 17 12.58 -16.38 -19.99
C LEU A 17 12.01 -17.39 -18.99
N GLY A 18 10.83 -17.11 -18.40
CA GLY A 18 10.17 -17.93 -17.37
C GLY A 18 11.04 -18.21 -16.14
N SER A 19 12.25 -17.66 -16.13
CA SER A 19 13.36 -18.01 -15.28
C SER A 19 13.64 -16.84 -14.35
N ALA A 20 14.05 -17.15 -13.13
CA ALA A 20 14.58 -16.18 -12.20
C ALA A 20 15.80 -15.45 -12.78
N VAL A 21 15.85 -14.13 -12.59
CA VAL A 21 16.96 -13.26 -12.98
C VAL A 21 17.50 -12.56 -11.74
N THR A 22 18.79 -12.75 -11.47
CA THR A 22 19.52 -12.03 -10.41
C THR A 22 20.52 -11.09 -11.06
N VAL A 23 20.39 -9.78 -10.77
CA VAL A 23 21.34 -8.76 -11.22
C VAL A 23 22.20 -8.34 -10.04
N ASN A 24 23.44 -8.85 -9.97
CA ASN A 24 24.29 -8.61 -8.80
C ASN A 24 24.77 -7.16 -8.72
N SER A 25 25.24 -6.77 -7.53
CA SER A 25 25.75 -5.42 -7.29
C SER A 25 26.84 -5.07 -8.32
N GLY A 26 26.74 -3.87 -8.89
CA GLY A 26 27.65 -3.41 -9.96
C GLY A 26 27.39 -4.00 -11.34
N ALA A 27 26.51 -5.00 -11.48
CA ALA A 27 26.17 -5.58 -12.76
C ALA A 27 25.08 -4.76 -13.49
N LEU A 28 25.08 -4.85 -14.82
CA LEU A 28 24.13 -4.17 -15.70
C LEU A 28 23.39 -5.21 -16.55
N LEU A 29 22.09 -5.29 -16.33
CA LEU A 29 21.16 -5.95 -17.23
C LEU A 29 20.64 -4.92 -18.23
N THR A 30 20.92 -5.15 -19.50
CA THR A 30 20.38 -4.33 -20.59
C THR A 30 19.22 -5.03 -21.28
N LEU A 31 18.08 -4.34 -21.33
CA LEU A 31 16.89 -4.70 -22.09
C LEU A 31 17.06 -4.21 -23.54
N TYR A 32 17.15 -5.15 -24.47
CA TYR A 32 17.22 -4.84 -25.90
C TYR A 32 15.92 -5.24 -26.59
N GLY A 33 15.14 -4.25 -27.04
CA GLY A 33 13.94 -4.47 -27.84
C GLY A 33 14.28 -4.51 -29.33
N PHE A 34 13.91 -5.58 -30.03
CA PHE A 34 13.82 -5.58 -31.49
C PHE A 34 12.42 -5.08 -31.91
N GLY A 35 12.25 -3.76 -32.05
CA GLY A 35 10.99 -3.12 -32.49
C GLY A 35 10.25 -2.33 -31.39
N THR A 36 9.14 -1.68 -31.75
CA THR A 36 8.32 -0.88 -30.83
C THR A 36 7.40 -1.76 -29.98
N ASN A 37 7.21 -1.39 -28.70
CA ASN A 37 6.18 -1.93 -27.81
C ASN A 37 6.30 -3.44 -27.49
N ARG A 38 7.50 -3.91 -27.12
CA ARG A 38 7.74 -5.30 -26.73
C ARG A 38 7.80 -5.47 -25.22
N THR A 39 7.22 -6.58 -24.75
CA THR A 39 7.31 -7.04 -23.37
C THR A 39 8.41 -8.08 -23.24
N LEU A 40 9.37 -7.84 -22.34
CA LEU A 40 10.26 -8.87 -21.83
C LEU A 40 9.64 -9.45 -20.56
N SER A 41 9.31 -10.74 -20.57
CA SER A 41 8.80 -11.44 -19.39
C SER A 41 9.90 -12.27 -18.73
N ILE A 42 10.09 -12.08 -17.43
CA ILE A 42 11.03 -12.84 -16.60
C ILE A 42 10.28 -13.56 -15.47
N GLY A 43 10.85 -14.68 -14.99
CA GLY A 43 10.29 -15.43 -13.88
C GLY A 43 10.24 -14.57 -12.63
N SER A 44 11.39 -14.04 -12.21
CA SER A 44 11.52 -13.16 -11.05
C SER A 44 12.75 -12.25 -11.19
N LEU A 45 12.82 -11.19 -10.38
CA LEU A 45 13.92 -10.23 -10.36
C LEU A 45 14.47 -10.07 -8.94
N ALA A 46 15.76 -10.32 -8.77
CA ALA A 46 16.47 -10.13 -7.51
C ALA A 46 17.83 -9.44 -7.71
N GLY A 47 18.44 -9.01 -6.60
CA GLY A 47 19.78 -8.42 -6.58
C GLY A 47 19.79 -6.89 -6.47
N ALA A 48 20.97 -6.31 -6.68
CA ALA A 48 21.28 -4.91 -6.39
C ALA A 48 21.87 -4.13 -7.59
N GLY A 49 21.92 -4.76 -8.77
CA GLY A 49 22.49 -4.14 -9.98
C GLY A 49 21.54 -3.17 -10.68
N THR A 50 21.89 -2.81 -11.91
CA THR A 50 21.08 -1.89 -12.73
C THR A 50 20.35 -2.65 -13.83
N VAL A 51 19.06 -2.36 -14.00
CA VAL A 51 18.30 -2.73 -15.19
C VAL A 51 18.09 -1.48 -16.03
N ARG A 52 18.46 -1.52 -17.31
CA ARG A 52 18.34 -0.37 -18.22
C ARG A 52 17.91 -0.84 -19.60
N SER A 53 17.32 0.06 -20.39
CA SER A 53 16.99 -0.17 -21.80
C SER A 53 18.06 0.44 -22.72
N GLU A 54 18.42 -0.20 -23.84
CA GLU A 54 19.29 0.39 -24.89
C GLU A 54 18.75 0.23 -26.33
N GLY A 55 17.47 -0.08 -26.48
CA GLY A 55 16.83 -0.32 -27.80
C GLY A 55 16.22 0.93 -28.45
N ALA A 56 15.11 0.75 -29.17
CA ALA A 56 14.23 1.81 -29.66
C ALA A 56 12.79 1.56 -29.19
N GLY A 57 12.03 2.63 -28.86
CA GLY A 57 10.65 2.56 -28.38
C GLY A 57 10.49 2.23 -26.88
N THR A 58 9.25 2.33 -26.37
CA THR A 58 8.91 1.92 -25.00
C THR A 58 9.13 0.41 -24.83
N GLN A 59 9.80 0.01 -23.75
CA GLN A 59 10.00 -1.39 -23.38
C GLN A 59 9.17 -1.72 -22.13
N ALA A 60 8.40 -2.80 -22.18
CA ALA A 60 7.71 -3.32 -21.00
C ALA A 60 8.53 -4.45 -20.37
N LEU A 61 8.73 -4.39 -19.05
CA LEU A 61 9.37 -5.44 -18.26
C LEU A 61 8.32 -6.10 -17.38
N SER A 62 7.95 -7.34 -17.69
CA SER A 62 7.01 -8.14 -16.92
C SER A 62 7.77 -9.06 -15.96
N ILE A 63 7.49 -8.95 -14.66
CA ILE A 63 8.24 -9.60 -13.58
C ILE A 63 7.29 -10.43 -12.72
N GLY A 64 7.67 -11.66 -12.38
CA GLY A 64 6.92 -12.53 -11.47
C GLY A 64 6.25 -13.73 -12.14
N GLY A 65 6.62 -14.04 -13.39
CA GLY A 65 6.06 -15.17 -14.13
C GLY A 65 6.27 -16.55 -13.49
N ASP A 66 7.23 -16.69 -12.57
CA ASP A 66 7.45 -17.93 -11.79
C ASP A 66 6.70 -17.96 -10.44
N GLY A 67 6.01 -16.86 -10.08
CA GLY A 67 5.25 -16.74 -8.85
C GLY A 67 6.10 -16.63 -7.57
N THR A 68 7.42 -16.52 -7.66
CA THR A 68 8.30 -16.41 -6.49
C THR A 68 8.30 -14.98 -5.93
N SER A 69 8.48 -14.88 -4.61
CA SER A 69 8.66 -13.59 -3.94
C SER A 69 10.14 -13.19 -3.94
N THR A 70 10.47 -11.99 -4.41
CA THR A 70 11.85 -11.51 -4.51
C THR A 70 12.01 -10.06 -4.08
N THR A 71 13.24 -9.72 -3.64
CA THR A 71 13.66 -8.35 -3.37
C THR A 71 14.69 -7.90 -4.40
N PHE A 72 14.45 -6.74 -5.00
CA PHE A 72 15.37 -6.03 -5.86
C PHE A 72 15.72 -4.68 -5.23
N SER A 73 16.96 -4.53 -4.78
CA SER A 73 17.50 -3.30 -4.18
C SER A 73 18.23 -2.42 -5.19
N GLY A 74 18.33 -2.89 -6.44
CA GLY A 74 18.95 -2.19 -7.53
C GLY A 74 18.09 -1.07 -8.11
N VAL A 75 18.51 -0.57 -9.26
CA VAL A 75 17.84 0.51 -9.98
C VAL A 75 17.27 -0.01 -11.28
N ILE A 76 15.97 0.20 -11.49
CA ILE A 76 15.38 0.13 -12.83
C ILE A 76 15.42 1.55 -13.41
N GLY A 77 16.33 1.78 -14.34
CA GLY A 77 16.71 3.10 -14.82
C GLY A 77 16.16 3.45 -16.20
N GLN A 78 15.91 4.73 -16.45
CA GLN A 78 15.62 5.24 -17.79
C GLN A 78 16.86 5.16 -18.68
N SER A 79 16.68 4.94 -19.98
CA SER A 79 17.78 4.92 -20.93
C SER A 79 18.32 6.33 -21.22
N PRO A 80 19.63 6.52 -21.50
CA PRO A 80 20.20 7.82 -21.85
C PRO A 80 19.59 8.46 -23.10
N ASN A 81 18.89 7.68 -23.94
CA ASN A 81 18.25 8.12 -25.17
C ASN A 81 16.75 8.49 -25.01
N GLY A 82 16.25 8.59 -23.77
CA GLY A 82 14.89 9.04 -23.48
C GLY A 82 13.80 7.96 -23.60
N LEU A 83 14.18 6.68 -23.68
CA LEU A 83 13.22 5.58 -23.79
C LEU A 83 12.57 5.22 -22.46
N LEU A 84 11.25 5.04 -22.51
CA LEU A 84 10.45 4.64 -21.36
C LEU A 84 10.59 3.14 -21.11
N ILE A 85 10.74 2.78 -19.83
CA ILE A 85 10.52 1.42 -19.34
C ILE A 85 9.19 1.43 -18.58
N ALA A 86 8.24 0.60 -19.00
CA ALA A 86 7.06 0.26 -18.22
C ALA A 86 7.32 -1.03 -17.43
N VAL A 87 6.79 -1.14 -16.23
CA VAL A 87 6.99 -2.30 -15.35
C VAL A 87 5.65 -2.94 -15.06
N THR A 88 5.52 -4.24 -15.30
CA THR A 88 4.32 -5.02 -15.00
C THR A 88 4.64 -6.11 -14.00
N LYS A 89 4.06 -6.04 -12.80
CA LYS A 89 4.14 -7.10 -11.79
C LYS A 89 3.03 -8.13 -12.05
N VAL A 90 3.42 -9.38 -12.28
CA VAL A 90 2.53 -10.53 -12.51
C VAL A 90 2.81 -11.66 -11.51
N GLY A 91 1.99 -12.71 -11.52
CA GLY A 91 2.15 -13.89 -10.67
C GLY A 91 1.84 -13.63 -9.19
N ALA A 92 1.65 -14.72 -8.43
CA ALA A 92 1.14 -14.66 -7.06
C ALA A 92 2.15 -14.13 -6.01
N GLY A 93 3.46 -14.23 -6.27
CA GLY A 93 4.51 -13.79 -5.35
C GLY A 93 4.57 -12.28 -5.15
N ALA A 94 5.40 -11.83 -4.20
CA ALA A 94 5.66 -10.43 -3.93
C ALA A 94 6.94 -9.94 -4.62
N LEU A 95 6.92 -8.76 -5.24
CA LEU A 95 8.13 -8.07 -5.68
C LEU A 95 8.37 -6.88 -4.75
N SER A 96 9.49 -6.89 -4.01
CA SER A 96 9.92 -5.76 -3.18
C SER A 96 10.99 -4.94 -3.88
N LEU A 97 10.70 -3.65 -4.10
CA LEU A 97 11.61 -2.66 -4.66
C LEU A 97 12.10 -1.75 -3.53
N THR A 98 13.36 -1.92 -3.12
CA THR A 98 13.97 -1.13 -2.03
C THR A 98 14.90 -0.04 -2.53
N GLY A 99 15.33 -0.12 -3.79
CA GLY A 99 16.13 0.92 -4.46
C GLY A 99 15.30 2.08 -4.99
N THR A 100 15.99 3.13 -5.46
CA THR A 100 15.36 4.25 -6.17
C THR A 100 15.39 3.98 -7.68
N SER A 101 14.25 3.60 -8.23
CA SER A 101 14.07 3.41 -9.67
C SER A 101 13.60 4.69 -10.35
N ILE A 102 14.12 4.95 -11.54
CA ILE A 102 13.91 6.21 -12.28
C ILE A 102 13.27 5.99 -13.65
N TYR A 103 12.69 4.82 -13.90
CA TYR A 103 11.89 4.59 -15.10
C TYR A 103 10.65 5.49 -15.11
N ALA A 104 10.25 5.93 -16.30
CA ALA A 104 9.15 6.88 -16.48
C ALA A 104 7.91 6.28 -17.19
N GLY A 105 7.99 5.04 -17.68
CA GLY A 105 6.80 4.31 -18.12
C GLY A 105 5.93 3.93 -16.92
N ALA A 106 4.68 3.56 -17.19
CA ALA A 106 3.73 3.22 -16.14
C ALA A 106 4.14 1.94 -15.40
N THR A 107 3.71 1.85 -14.15
CA THR A 107 3.78 0.65 -13.33
C THR A 107 2.39 0.01 -13.28
N GLU A 108 2.28 -1.25 -13.69
CA GLU A 108 1.05 -2.03 -13.57
C GLU A 108 1.27 -3.17 -12.58
N VAL A 109 0.39 -3.30 -11.59
CA VAL A 109 0.34 -4.44 -10.68
C VAL A 109 -0.84 -5.30 -11.10
N SER A 110 -0.58 -6.28 -11.98
CA SER A 110 -1.64 -7.13 -12.55
C SER A 110 -2.00 -8.31 -11.64
N ALA A 111 -1.06 -8.79 -10.81
CA ALA A 111 -1.30 -9.86 -9.83
C ALA A 111 -0.25 -9.89 -8.70
N GLY A 112 -0.64 -10.51 -7.59
CA GLY A 112 0.20 -10.62 -6.39
C GLY A 112 0.45 -9.26 -5.74
N ARG A 113 1.61 -9.10 -5.10
CA ARG A 113 1.95 -7.91 -4.31
C ARG A 113 3.15 -7.18 -4.89
N LEU A 114 3.04 -5.86 -5.08
CA LEU A 114 4.17 -4.96 -5.30
C LEU A 114 4.43 -4.18 -4.01
N VAL A 115 5.61 -4.35 -3.42
CA VAL A 115 6.06 -3.63 -2.22
C VAL A 115 7.09 -2.59 -2.64
N VAL A 116 6.82 -1.32 -2.39
CA VAL A 116 7.75 -0.23 -2.69
C VAL A 116 8.24 0.35 -1.37
N ASP A 117 9.43 -0.07 -0.94
CA ASP A 117 10.11 0.50 0.24
C ASP A 117 11.14 1.56 -0.15
N GLY A 118 11.55 1.57 -1.43
CA GLY A 118 12.37 2.60 -2.04
C GLY A 118 11.53 3.67 -2.75
N SER A 119 11.82 3.92 -4.02
CA SER A 119 11.07 4.92 -4.81
C SER A 119 10.87 4.48 -6.25
N ILE A 120 9.63 4.60 -6.73
CA ILE A 120 9.24 4.55 -8.15
C ILE A 120 8.51 5.82 -8.57
N LEU A 121 8.70 6.94 -7.85
CA LEU A 121 7.98 8.20 -8.07
C LEU A 121 8.15 8.77 -9.49
N ALA A 122 9.23 8.41 -10.18
CA ALA A 122 9.46 8.83 -11.56
C ALA A 122 8.52 8.14 -12.58
N SER A 123 7.85 7.05 -12.20
CA SER A 123 6.84 6.38 -13.00
C SER A 123 5.72 7.37 -13.36
N SER A 124 5.09 7.19 -14.52
CA SER A 124 3.97 8.05 -14.93
C SER A 124 2.69 7.76 -14.17
N SER A 125 2.50 6.54 -13.66
CA SER A 125 1.36 6.13 -12.82
C SER A 125 1.59 4.75 -12.23
N VAL A 126 0.84 4.41 -11.18
CA VAL A 126 0.71 3.04 -10.67
C VAL A 126 -0.74 2.59 -10.80
N SER A 127 -0.99 1.59 -11.64
CA SER A 127 -2.31 0.96 -11.78
C SER A 127 -2.34 -0.38 -11.05
N VAL A 128 -3.25 -0.57 -10.11
CA VAL A 128 -3.41 -1.81 -9.34
C VAL A 128 -4.65 -2.53 -9.84
N ALA A 129 -4.48 -3.72 -10.40
CA ALA A 129 -5.60 -4.53 -10.88
C ALA A 129 -6.40 -5.14 -9.72
N SER A 130 -7.67 -5.46 -9.97
CA SER A 130 -8.50 -6.20 -9.01
C SER A 130 -7.82 -7.50 -8.60
N GLY A 131 -7.74 -7.75 -7.29
CA GLY A 131 -7.06 -8.91 -6.70
C GLY A 131 -5.54 -8.80 -6.62
N ALA A 132 -4.96 -7.66 -7.01
CA ALA A 132 -3.56 -7.34 -6.79
C ALA A 132 -3.41 -6.30 -5.65
N GLU A 133 -2.21 -6.21 -5.10
CA GLU A 133 -1.91 -5.37 -3.94
C GLU A 133 -0.68 -4.48 -4.16
N LEU A 134 -0.80 -3.22 -3.78
CA LEU A 134 0.30 -2.27 -3.65
C LEU A 134 0.55 -1.97 -2.17
N GLY A 135 1.80 -2.09 -1.72
CA GLY A 135 2.20 -1.70 -0.37
C GLY A 135 3.63 -1.18 -0.28
N GLY A 136 4.20 -1.23 0.92
CA GLY A 136 5.54 -0.72 1.24
C GLY A 136 5.53 0.67 1.86
N SER A 137 6.69 1.11 2.34
CA SER A 137 6.85 2.40 3.07
C SER A 137 7.60 3.48 2.28
N GLY A 138 7.60 3.37 0.96
CA GLY A 138 8.37 4.20 0.04
C GLY A 138 7.53 5.26 -0.67
N ARG A 139 7.98 5.62 -1.88
CA ARG A 139 7.33 6.64 -2.73
C ARG A 139 6.90 6.05 -4.08
N VAL A 140 5.64 6.28 -4.44
CA VAL A 140 5.05 5.83 -5.70
C VAL A 140 4.46 7.00 -6.49
N ALA A 141 4.21 6.81 -7.78
CA ALA A 141 3.46 7.75 -8.60
C ALA A 141 1.97 7.75 -8.24
N ALA A 142 1.15 8.54 -8.95
CA ALA A 142 -0.30 8.57 -8.72
C ALA A 142 -0.92 7.17 -8.88
N ILE A 143 -1.81 6.80 -7.95
CA ILE A 143 -2.38 5.45 -7.85
C ILE A 143 -3.78 5.40 -8.48
N THR A 144 -4.03 4.39 -9.30
CA THR A 144 -5.33 4.11 -9.96
C THR A 144 -5.59 2.60 -9.99
N GLY A 145 -6.73 2.20 -10.55
CA GLY A 145 -7.17 0.82 -10.67
C GLY A 145 -8.22 0.42 -9.63
N ALA A 146 -8.38 -0.88 -9.45
CA ALA A 146 -9.44 -1.51 -8.66
C ALA A 146 -8.89 -2.56 -7.68
N GLY A 147 -7.60 -2.49 -7.37
CA GLY A 147 -6.94 -3.38 -6.41
C GLY A 147 -6.78 -2.76 -5.03
N LEU A 148 -6.06 -3.48 -4.17
CA LEU A 148 -5.84 -3.10 -2.78
C LEU A 148 -4.60 -2.21 -2.63
N VAL A 149 -4.72 -1.11 -1.89
CA VAL A 149 -3.60 -0.31 -1.39
C VAL A 149 -3.46 -0.52 0.11
N ALA A 150 -2.35 -1.14 0.53
CA ALA A 150 -2.04 -1.51 1.91
C ALA A 150 -0.65 -0.98 2.28
N PRO A 151 -0.54 0.26 2.81
CA PRO A 151 0.74 0.86 3.17
C PRO A 151 1.62 -0.01 4.08
N GLY A 152 2.94 0.13 3.94
CA GLY A 152 3.94 -0.61 4.70
C GLY A 152 4.12 -2.08 4.29
N ASN A 153 4.97 -2.78 5.05
CA ASN A 153 4.77 -4.22 5.30
C ASN A 153 3.79 -4.44 6.46
N SER A 154 2.95 -3.42 6.67
CA SER A 154 2.15 -3.01 7.83
C SER A 154 2.83 -3.13 9.22
N PRO A 155 2.80 -2.06 10.04
CA PRO A 155 2.46 -0.69 9.68
C PRO A 155 3.54 0.06 8.88
N GLY A 156 3.16 1.03 8.03
CA GLY A 156 4.08 1.96 7.37
C GLY A 156 3.42 3.14 6.65
N ILE A 157 4.25 4.08 6.20
CA ILE A 157 3.81 5.27 5.43
C ILE A 157 4.16 5.08 3.96
N LEU A 158 3.16 4.88 3.11
CA LEU A 158 3.31 4.92 1.65
C LEU A 158 2.99 6.33 1.16
N THR A 159 3.87 6.92 0.35
CA THR A 159 3.67 8.28 -0.19
C THR A 159 3.36 8.24 -1.68
N ALA A 160 2.29 8.93 -2.09
CA ALA A 160 1.92 9.14 -3.49
C ALA A 160 1.47 10.60 -3.71
N PRO A 161 1.45 11.11 -4.95
CA PRO A 161 0.79 12.38 -5.25
C PRO A 161 -0.72 12.31 -5.01
N SER A 162 -1.37 11.31 -5.58
CA SER A 162 -2.83 11.15 -5.51
C SER A 162 -3.23 9.68 -5.60
N ALA A 163 -4.47 9.39 -5.20
CA ALA A 163 -5.12 8.09 -5.37
C ALA A 163 -6.54 8.26 -5.94
N SER A 164 -6.93 7.39 -6.87
CA SER A 164 -8.23 7.47 -7.53
C SER A 164 -9.30 6.63 -6.84
N LEU A 165 -10.26 7.28 -6.19
CA LEU A 165 -11.47 6.63 -5.67
C LEU A 165 -12.40 6.18 -6.80
N ALA A 166 -12.47 6.96 -7.89
CA ALA A 166 -13.35 6.69 -9.04
C ALA A 166 -13.03 5.38 -9.80
N SER A 167 -11.85 4.80 -9.57
CA SER A 167 -11.40 3.59 -10.28
C SER A 167 -11.72 2.29 -9.51
N GLY A 168 -12.25 2.41 -8.28
CA GLY A 168 -12.61 1.27 -7.44
C GLY A 168 -11.48 0.74 -6.56
N LEU A 169 -10.47 1.57 -6.23
CA LEU A 169 -9.44 1.17 -5.27
C LEU A 169 -10.05 0.82 -3.91
N ASP A 170 -9.51 -0.25 -3.33
CA ASP A 170 -9.73 -0.67 -1.96
C ASP A 170 -8.51 -0.33 -1.10
N PHE A 171 -8.70 -0.25 0.21
CA PHE A 171 -7.66 0.14 1.17
C PHE A 171 -7.66 -0.75 2.40
N ALA A 172 -6.48 -1.10 2.88
CA ALA A 172 -6.29 -1.74 4.17
C ALA A 172 -5.32 -0.92 5.02
N PHE A 173 -5.68 -0.71 6.29
CA PHE A 173 -4.86 0.06 7.23
C PHE A 173 -4.79 -0.64 8.58
N GLU A 174 -3.58 -0.94 9.04
CA GLU A 174 -3.29 -1.42 10.39
C GLU A 174 -2.80 -0.30 11.31
N PHE A 175 -3.38 -0.25 12.51
CA PHE A 175 -3.05 0.69 13.56
C PHE A 175 -2.56 -0.08 14.78
N THR A 176 -1.26 0.04 15.09
CA THR A 176 -0.66 -0.67 16.22
C THR A 176 -0.41 0.21 17.44
N GLN A 177 -0.57 1.53 17.33
CA GLN A 177 -0.40 2.47 18.44
C GLN A 177 -1.53 3.48 18.55
N GLY A 178 -2.01 3.73 19.77
CA GLY A 178 -2.93 4.82 20.04
C GLY A 178 -2.31 6.18 19.69
N GLY A 179 -3.14 7.10 19.22
CA GLY A 179 -2.75 8.43 18.77
C GLY A 179 -2.21 8.47 17.34
N ALA A 180 -1.34 9.44 17.09
CA ALA A 180 -0.71 9.67 15.79
C ALA A 180 0.38 8.64 15.46
N PRO A 181 0.64 8.37 14.17
CA PRO A 181 1.81 7.63 13.76
C PRO A 181 3.10 8.40 14.09
N THR A 182 4.22 7.69 14.12
CA THR A 182 5.55 8.28 14.05
C THR A 182 5.79 8.78 12.62
N TRP A 183 5.38 10.03 12.34
CA TRP A 183 5.45 10.63 11.00
C TRP A 183 6.83 10.57 10.35
N SER A 184 7.89 10.68 11.16
CA SER A 184 9.28 10.79 10.69
C SER A 184 9.92 9.45 10.35
N SER A 185 9.23 8.33 10.59
CA SER A 185 9.74 6.98 10.33
C SER A 185 8.73 6.19 9.50
N ALA A 186 8.86 6.26 8.17
CA ALA A 186 7.91 5.62 7.26
C ALA A 186 7.81 4.10 7.47
N ALA A 187 8.92 3.39 7.70
CA ALA A 187 8.92 1.94 7.90
C ALA A 187 8.59 1.50 9.34
N SER A 188 8.41 2.43 10.27
CA SER A 188 8.13 2.14 11.68
C SER A 188 7.20 3.20 12.26
N SER A 189 6.15 3.52 11.51
CA SER A 189 5.20 4.56 11.84
C SER A 189 4.24 4.15 12.96
N GLY A 190 4.13 2.87 13.26
CA GLY A 190 3.18 2.32 14.23
C GLY A 190 1.73 2.28 13.71
N ASN A 191 1.31 3.24 12.87
CA ASN A 191 0.04 3.22 12.17
C ASN A 191 0.26 3.36 10.66
N ASP A 192 -0.53 2.65 9.87
CA ASP A 192 -0.52 2.76 8.42
C ASP A 192 -0.99 4.15 7.96
N VAL A 193 -0.27 4.69 6.98
CA VAL A 193 -0.61 5.96 6.34
C VAL A 193 -0.41 5.86 4.84
N LEU A 194 -1.45 6.19 4.08
CA LEU A 194 -1.30 6.61 2.69
C LEU A 194 -1.23 8.13 2.65
N ARG A 195 -0.02 8.67 2.48
CA ARG A 195 0.21 10.11 2.36
C ARG A 195 0.02 10.55 0.91
N LEU A 196 -0.87 11.51 0.69
CA LEU A 196 -1.20 12.09 -0.60
C LEU A 196 -0.70 13.55 -0.68
N THR A 197 0.28 13.79 -1.54
CA THR A 197 1.04 15.05 -1.57
C THR A 197 0.47 16.11 -2.52
N ASP A 198 -0.47 15.75 -3.41
CA ASP A 198 -1.13 16.73 -4.28
C ASP A 198 -1.99 17.66 -3.41
N ALA A 199 -1.62 18.93 -3.38
CA ALA A 199 -2.30 19.95 -2.57
C ALA A 199 -3.67 20.37 -3.14
N THR A 200 -3.99 19.98 -4.37
CA THR A 200 -5.21 20.36 -5.07
C THR A 200 -6.22 19.21 -5.09
N THR A 201 -5.82 18.06 -5.63
CA THR A 201 -6.68 16.89 -5.86
C THR A 201 -6.00 15.61 -5.39
N PRO A 202 -5.76 15.44 -4.07
CA PRO A 202 -5.11 14.24 -3.53
C PRO A 202 -5.97 12.99 -3.74
N LEU A 203 -7.29 13.10 -3.65
CA LEU A 203 -8.24 12.04 -3.95
C LEU A 203 -8.99 12.40 -5.24
N VAL A 204 -8.91 11.51 -6.24
CA VAL A 204 -9.57 11.72 -7.54
C VAL A 204 -10.94 11.05 -7.53
N GLY A 205 -11.99 11.86 -7.65
CA GLY A 205 -13.39 11.44 -7.58
C GLY A 205 -13.90 11.28 -6.14
N THR A 206 -15.11 10.73 -6.03
CA THR A 206 -15.75 10.39 -4.75
C THR A 206 -15.84 8.87 -4.64
N ALA A 207 -15.71 8.35 -3.43
CA ALA A 207 -15.91 6.94 -3.16
C ALA A 207 -17.36 6.53 -3.43
N THR A 208 -17.52 5.23 -3.66
CA THR A 208 -18.80 4.53 -3.76
C THR A 208 -18.78 3.34 -2.80
N SER A 209 -19.88 2.62 -2.66
CA SER A 209 -19.93 1.41 -1.84
C SER A 209 -18.99 0.30 -2.34
N GLY A 210 -18.50 0.42 -3.58
CA GLY A 210 -17.49 -0.47 -4.15
C GLY A 210 -16.05 -0.16 -3.71
N ASN A 211 -15.80 0.97 -3.03
CA ASN A 211 -14.52 1.24 -2.39
C ASN A 211 -14.59 0.71 -0.95
N VAL A 212 -13.81 -0.32 -0.66
CA VAL A 212 -13.75 -0.96 0.65
C VAL A 212 -12.54 -0.46 1.43
N PHE A 213 -12.75 -0.12 2.69
CA PHE A 213 -11.73 0.26 3.66
C PHE A 213 -11.75 -0.74 4.81
N ASP A 214 -10.77 -1.64 4.85
CA ASP A 214 -10.57 -2.56 5.97
C ASP A 214 -9.62 -1.94 7.00
N ILE A 215 -10.12 -1.75 8.22
CA ILE A 215 -9.42 -1.03 9.28
C ILE A 215 -9.12 -1.97 10.45
N TYR A 216 -7.84 -2.20 10.73
CA TYR A 216 -7.36 -3.15 11.73
C TYR A 216 -6.75 -2.43 12.93
N PHE A 217 -7.38 -2.53 14.09
CA PHE A 217 -6.91 -1.90 15.34
C PHE A 217 -6.21 -2.92 16.24
N SER A 218 -5.10 -2.52 16.88
CA SER A 218 -4.41 -3.36 17.86
C SER A 218 -5.18 -3.56 19.17
N ALA A 219 -6.11 -2.66 19.49
CA ALA A 219 -6.91 -2.68 20.72
C ALA A 219 -8.22 -1.89 20.55
N THR A 220 -9.15 -2.09 21.49
CA THR A 220 -10.34 -1.24 21.68
C THR A 220 -10.10 -0.25 22.81
N GLY A 221 -10.90 0.82 22.89
CA GLY A 221 -10.77 1.87 23.90
C GLY A 221 -9.75 2.96 23.60
N GLU A 222 -9.15 2.92 22.41
CA GLU A 222 -8.13 3.84 21.95
C GLU A 222 -8.67 4.77 20.84
N THR A 223 -7.98 5.89 20.64
CA THR A 223 -8.16 6.73 19.45
C THR A 223 -6.94 6.60 18.56
N TYR A 224 -7.13 6.30 17.29
CA TYR A 224 -6.07 6.10 16.29
C TYR A 224 -6.13 7.21 15.24
N ILE A 225 -4.97 7.73 14.85
CA ILE A 225 -4.81 8.66 13.72
C ILE A 225 -3.90 7.98 12.69
N GLY A 226 -4.21 8.18 11.40
CA GLY A 226 -3.48 7.60 10.26
C GLY A 226 -4.42 7.41 9.07
N GLY A 227 -4.36 6.26 8.40
CA GLY A 227 -5.20 5.99 7.23
C GLY A 227 -4.80 6.86 6.04
N ILE A 228 -5.77 7.53 5.40
CA ILE A 228 -5.43 8.56 4.42
C ILE A 228 -4.96 9.82 5.13
N PHE A 229 -3.80 10.34 4.71
CA PHE A 229 -3.31 11.67 5.06
C PHE A 229 -3.19 12.52 3.79
N THR A 230 -3.68 13.75 3.81
CA THR A 230 -3.51 14.70 2.70
C THR A 230 -2.66 15.90 3.13
N ASP A 231 -1.68 16.27 2.30
CA ASP A 231 -0.92 17.50 2.47
C ASP A 231 -1.78 18.77 2.24
N ARG A 232 -2.96 18.60 1.63
CA ARG A 232 -3.96 19.65 1.43
C ARG A 232 -4.54 20.11 2.78
N ASN A 233 -4.60 21.43 2.97
CA ASN A 233 -5.28 22.06 4.11
C ASN A 233 -6.80 22.15 3.88
N ALA A 234 -7.45 21.01 3.74
CA ALA A 234 -8.91 20.91 3.66
C ALA A 234 -9.37 19.51 4.08
N ASP A 235 -10.53 19.47 4.74
CA ASP A 235 -11.23 18.23 5.05
C ASP A 235 -11.64 17.50 3.76
N PHE A 236 -11.44 16.18 3.72
CA PHE A 236 -11.76 15.30 2.59
C PHE A 236 -12.84 14.25 2.92
N GLY A 237 -13.46 14.32 4.09
CA GLY A 237 -14.36 13.30 4.63
C GLY A 237 -15.57 13.03 3.72
N SER A 238 -16.14 14.08 3.14
CA SER A 238 -17.27 13.98 2.20
C SER A 238 -16.96 13.16 0.94
N LEU A 239 -15.69 13.03 0.57
CA LEU A 239 -15.27 12.18 -0.55
C LEU A 239 -15.37 10.69 -0.21
N LEU A 240 -15.48 10.33 1.07
CA LEU A 240 -15.48 8.96 1.58
C LEU A 240 -16.85 8.51 2.11
N ASP A 241 -17.87 9.37 2.11
CA ASP A 241 -19.15 9.10 2.79
C ASP A 241 -19.90 7.88 2.25
N ALA A 242 -19.75 7.57 0.96
CA ALA A 242 -20.37 6.41 0.34
C ALA A 242 -19.49 5.15 0.36
N ALA A 243 -18.27 5.21 0.89
CA ALA A 243 -17.38 4.07 0.99
C ALA A 243 -17.88 3.02 2.00
N THR A 244 -17.48 1.78 1.79
CA THR A 244 -17.73 0.70 2.76
C THR A 244 -16.57 0.62 3.73
N PHE A 245 -16.82 0.78 5.04
CA PHE A 245 -15.82 0.62 6.08
C PHE A 245 -16.08 -0.65 6.89
N ASN A 246 -15.09 -1.52 6.95
CA ASN A 246 -15.08 -2.67 7.84
C ASN A 246 -14.05 -2.42 8.95
N TYR A 247 -14.43 -2.75 10.17
CA TYR A 247 -13.59 -2.52 11.34
C TYR A 247 -13.28 -3.84 12.01
N TYR A 248 -12.03 -3.97 12.47
CA TYR A 248 -11.56 -5.16 13.15
C TYR A 248 -10.69 -4.79 14.34
N ALA A 249 -10.80 -5.53 15.44
CA ALA A 249 -9.91 -5.44 16.58
C ALA A 249 -9.11 -6.73 16.72
N ARG A 250 -7.85 -6.60 17.15
CA ARG A 250 -6.96 -7.74 17.35
C ARG A 250 -7.56 -8.72 18.37
N ASP A 251 -7.69 -9.97 17.96
CA ASP A 251 -8.22 -11.07 18.75
C ASP A 251 -7.52 -12.36 18.29
N ALA A 252 -6.88 -13.08 19.20
CA ALA A 252 -6.19 -14.33 18.90
C ALA A 252 -7.13 -15.40 18.30
N GLY A 253 -8.42 -15.40 18.70
CA GLY A 253 -9.46 -16.28 18.18
C GLY A 253 -10.21 -15.72 16.96
N GLY A 254 -9.83 -14.53 16.48
CA GLY A 254 -10.46 -13.85 15.36
C GLY A 254 -10.36 -14.62 14.04
N ALA A 255 -11.39 -14.50 13.20
CA ALA A 255 -11.49 -15.20 11.93
C ALA A 255 -10.73 -14.53 10.77
N PHE A 256 -10.30 -13.28 10.95
CA PHE A 256 -9.64 -12.49 9.92
C PHE A 256 -8.14 -12.38 10.24
N SER A 257 -7.28 -12.60 9.26
CA SER A 257 -5.83 -12.46 9.44
C SER A 257 -5.28 -11.30 8.61
N TYR A 258 -4.49 -10.43 9.25
CA TYR A 258 -3.82 -9.30 8.62
C TYR A 258 -2.51 -9.01 9.35
N GLY A 259 -1.43 -8.64 8.66
CA GLY A 259 -0.15 -8.29 9.31
C GLY A 259 0.46 -9.40 10.20
N GLY A 260 0.06 -10.66 10.02
CA GLY A 260 0.48 -11.78 10.88
C GLY A 260 -0.29 -11.91 12.20
N PHE A 261 -1.31 -11.09 12.42
CA PHE A 261 -2.21 -11.17 13.58
C PHE A 261 -3.62 -11.59 13.16
N ASN A 262 -4.40 -12.08 14.14
CA ASN A 262 -5.80 -12.39 13.97
C ASN A 262 -6.67 -11.26 14.55
N TYR A 263 -7.84 -11.07 13.95
CA TYR A 263 -8.79 -10.02 14.27
C TYR A 263 -10.23 -10.53 14.26
N ALA A 264 -11.04 -9.99 15.16
CA ALA A 264 -12.49 -10.12 15.17
C ALA A 264 -13.12 -8.87 14.56
N SER A 265 -14.28 -9.02 13.90
CA SER A 265 -15.03 -7.89 13.36
C SER A 265 -15.65 -7.06 14.50
N LEU A 266 -15.59 -5.74 14.36
CA LEU A 266 -16.28 -4.77 15.20
C LEU A 266 -17.54 -4.27 14.50
N ALA A 267 -18.58 -3.96 15.28
CA ALA A 267 -19.73 -3.26 14.73
C ALA A 267 -19.36 -1.82 14.38
N ALA A 268 -19.92 -1.29 13.29
CA ALA A 268 -19.70 0.12 12.91
C ALA A 268 -20.14 1.12 14.01
N ALA A 269 -21.08 0.73 14.88
CA ALA A 269 -21.50 1.54 16.02
C ALA A 269 -20.42 1.69 17.11
N ASP A 270 -19.43 0.78 17.14
CA ASP A 270 -18.34 0.79 18.11
C ASP A 270 -17.14 1.62 17.64
N VAL A 271 -17.22 2.22 16.44
CA VAL A 271 -16.13 3.03 15.88
C VAL A 271 -16.67 4.37 15.40
N THR A 272 -16.17 5.45 16.00
CA THR A 272 -16.40 6.81 15.48
C THR A 272 -15.27 7.19 14.53
N ARG A 273 -15.58 7.30 13.24
CA ARG A 273 -14.67 7.82 12.20
C ARG A 273 -14.83 9.33 12.06
N SER A 274 -13.72 10.05 12.00
CA SER A 274 -13.68 11.48 11.66
C SER A 274 -12.46 11.80 10.79
N ILE A 275 -12.47 12.99 10.17
CA ILE A 275 -11.27 13.59 9.58
C ILE A 275 -10.82 14.70 10.54
N VAL A 276 -9.52 14.74 10.85
CA VAL A 276 -8.95 15.71 11.78
C VAL A 276 -7.80 16.46 11.14
N GLN A 277 -7.70 17.76 11.46
CA GLN A 277 -6.56 18.56 11.04
C GLN A 277 -5.34 18.20 11.89
N VAL A 278 -4.24 17.89 11.22
CA VAL A 278 -2.93 17.62 11.82
C VAL A 278 -2.09 18.89 11.70
N ALA A 279 -1.89 19.58 12.83
CA ALA A 279 -1.19 20.86 12.86
C ALA A 279 0.24 20.76 12.31
N SER A 280 0.93 19.65 12.59
CA SER A 280 2.28 19.37 12.10
C SER A 280 2.52 17.87 11.98
N ALA A 281 2.99 17.43 10.81
CA ALA A 281 3.46 16.07 10.54
C ALA A 281 4.83 16.15 9.85
N ASP A 282 5.87 15.61 10.51
CA ASP A 282 7.24 15.61 9.99
C ASP A 282 7.52 14.32 9.23
N PHE A 283 7.53 14.35 7.90
CA PHE A 283 7.65 13.16 7.04
C PHE A 283 9.09 12.85 6.59
N ALA A 284 10.11 13.20 7.38
CA ALA A 284 11.55 13.06 7.10
C ALA A 284 12.08 13.84 5.88
N ALA A 285 11.33 13.87 4.77
CA ALA A 285 11.54 14.71 3.59
C ALA A 285 11.03 16.16 3.78
N GLY A 286 10.44 16.46 4.94
CA GLY A 286 9.93 17.79 5.30
C GLY A 286 8.67 17.73 6.14
N THR A 287 8.32 18.87 6.72
CA THR A 287 7.14 19.02 7.58
C THR A 287 5.94 19.53 6.77
N VAL A 288 4.82 18.85 6.91
CA VAL A 288 3.51 19.34 6.46
C VAL A 288 2.84 20.02 7.64
N THR A 289 2.39 21.26 7.43
CA THR A 289 1.58 21.98 8.42
C THR A 289 0.13 22.02 7.96
N ASN A 290 -0.79 21.84 8.91
CA ASN A 290 -2.24 21.89 8.65
C ASN A 290 -2.74 20.89 7.60
N GLY A 291 -2.11 19.70 7.53
CA GLY A 291 -2.65 18.57 6.74
C GLY A 291 -3.89 17.99 7.40
N TYR A 292 -4.54 17.01 6.75
CA TYR A 292 -5.69 16.31 7.31
C TYR A 292 -5.45 14.80 7.29
N ALA A 293 -5.91 14.11 8.33
CA ALA A 293 -5.79 12.67 8.47
C ALA A 293 -7.12 12.05 8.89
N MET A 294 -7.27 10.75 8.67
CA MET A 294 -8.36 10.01 9.29
C MET A 294 -8.07 9.80 10.79
N GLN A 295 -9.14 9.79 11.57
CA GLN A 295 -9.13 9.41 12.98
C GLN A 295 -10.25 8.41 13.27
N PHE A 296 -9.97 7.47 14.17
CA PHE A 296 -10.92 6.47 14.63
C PHE A 296 -10.89 6.40 16.15
N ALA A 297 -12.01 6.67 16.81
CA ALA A 297 -12.18 6.40 18.23
C ALA A 297 -12.94 5.07 18.39
N VAL A 298 -12.29 4.08 19.01
CA VAL A 298 -12.82 2.72 19.15
C VAL A 298 -13.34 2.54 20.56
N VAL A 299 -14.62 2.18 20.69
CA VAL A 299 -15.28 1.97 21.98
C VAL A 299 -14.67 0.72 22.66
N PRO A 300 -14.32 0.77 23.97
CA PRO A 300 -13.89 -0.42 24.69
C PRO A 300 -15.00 -1.46 24.74
N GLU A 301 -14.66 -2.75 24.63
CA GLU A 301 -15.63 -3.80 24.89
C GLU A 301 -16.15 -3.68 26.34
N PRO A 302 -17.47 -3.83 26.59
CA PRO A 302 -17.97 -3.84 27.95
C PRO A 302 -17.35 -5.03 28.70
N GLY A 303 -16.57 -4.74 29.75
CA GLY A 303 -15.95 -5.78 30.56
C GLY A 303 -17.00 -6.80 31.05
N SER A 304 -16.67 -8.09 31.03
CA SER A 304 -17.56 -9.19 31.41
C SER A 304 -18.21 -9.01 32.80
N LEU A 305 -17.53 -8.29 33.71
CA LEU A 305 -18.06 -7.91 35.03
C LEU A 305 -19.15 -6.83 34.97
N ALA A 306 -19.08 -5.89 34.03
CA ALA A 306 -20.12 -4.88 33.83
C ALA A 306 -21.40 -5.52 33.26
N LEU A 307 -21.25 -6.48 32.35
CA LEU A 307 -22.36 -7.27 31.81
C LEU A 307 -22.98 -8.20 32.88
N ALA A 308 -22.13 -8.88 33.68
CA ALA A 308 -22.59 -9.70 34.80
C ALA A 308 -23.28 -8.87 35.90
N GLY A 309 -22.78 -7.67 36.19
CA GLY A 309 -23.39 -6.74 37.14
C GLY A 309 -24.77 -6.26 36.72
N LEU A 310 -24.95 -5.93 35.43
CA LEU A 310 -26.26 -5.59 34.86
C LEU A 310 -27.22 -6.78 34.88
N GLY A 311 -26.74 -7.98 34.57
CA GLY A 311 -27.53 -9.22 34.65
C GLY A 311 -28.00 -9.53 36.07
N LEU A 312 -27.12 -9.39 37.06
CA LEU A 312 -27.45 -9.58 38.48
C LEU A 312 -28.41 -8.50 39.01
N ALA A 313 -28.23 -7.24 38.60
CA ALA A 313 -29.14 -6.15 39.00
C ALA A 313 -30.55 -6.34 38.41
N ALA A 314 -30.65 -6.78 37.15
CA ALA A 314 -31.93 -7.10 36.51
C ALA A 314 -32.61 -8.31 37.18
N ALA A 315 -31.85 -9.36 37.51
CA ALA A 315 -32.36 -10.51 38.25
C ALA A 315 -32.85 -10.13 39.65
N ALA A 316 -32.10 -9.31 40.38
CA ALA A 316 -32.49 -8.81 41.70
C ALA A 316 -33.75 -7.93 41.65
N ALA A 317 -33.87 -7.04 40.66
CA ALA A 317 -35.04 -6.20 40.46
C ALA A 317 -36.29 -7.02 40.08
N TRP A 318 -36.12 -8.10 39.31
CA TRP A 318 -37.20 -9.03 38.98
C TRP A 318 -37.68 -9.82 40.19
N LEU A 319 -36.77 -10.34 41.03
CA LEU A 319 -37.13 -11.02 42.27
C LEU A 319 -37.89 -10.10 43.23
N ARG A 320 -37.50 -8.82 43.33
CA ARG A 320 -38.16 -7.83 44.20
C ARG A 320 -39.57 -7.43 43.78
N ARG A 321 -39.96 -7.68 42.52
CA ARG A 321 -41.33 -7.46 42.02
C ARG A 321 -42.26 -8.66 42.26
N ARG A 322 -41.72 -9.80 42.69
CA ARG A 322 -42.49 -11.04 42.93
C ARG A 322 -42.78 -11.32 44.41
N THR A 323 -42.20 -10.56 45.32
CA THR A 323 -42.48 -10.55 46.76
C THR A 323 -43.42 -9.42 47.11
#